data_AF-A0A520YSX4-F1
#
_entry.id   AF-A0A520YSX4-F1
#
_cell.length_a   1.000
_cell.length_b   1.000
_cell.length_c   1.000
_cell.angle_alpha   90.00
_cell.angle_beta   90.00
_cell.angle_gamma   90.00
#
_symmetry.space_group_name_H-M   'P 1'
#
loop_
_entity.id
_entity.type
_entity.pdbx_description
1 polymer ?
#
loop_
_entity_poly.entity_id
_entity_poly.type
_entity_poly.pdbx_seq_one_letter_code
_entity_poly.pdbx_strand_id
1 'polypeptide(L)'
;MIKHNGLDKSGFLEWVFCPGMLFNNQNKWWGNGGIRQRPHEGLDLCFYRDKAGQNHRLSEKTGIPVLYDGEIVGIQTISWENLSL
;
A
#
# COMPACT_ATOMS: atom_id res chain seq x y z
N MET A 1 -4.48 10.50 -1.24
CA MET A 1 -3.11 9.94 -1.30
C MET A 1 -2.12 10.87 -2.01
N ILE A 2 -2.26 11.11 -3.32
CA ILE A 2 -1.23 11.81 -4.14
C ILE A 2 -0.98 13.25 -3.65
N LYS A 3 -1.96 14.16 -3.79
CA LYS A 3 -1.81 15.57 -3.41
C LYS A 3 -1.53 15.78 -1.92
N HIS A 4 -2.19 14.99 -1.07
CA HIS A 4 -2.03 15.06 0.38
C HIS A 4 -0.59 14.83 0.82
N ASN A 5 0.13 13.94 0.14
CA ASN A 5 1.54 13.64 0.41
C ASN A 5 2.49 14.41 -0.53
N GLY A 6 1.99 15.35 -1.32
CA GLY A 6 2.79 16.12 -2.29
C GLY A 6 3.41 15.29 -3.41
N LEU A 7 2.93 14.07 -3.67
CA LEU A 7 3.51 13.18 -4.68
C LEU A 7 3.37 13.76 -6.11
N ASP A 8 2.31 14.54 -6.35
CA ASP A 8 2.11 15.28 -7.60
C ASP A 8 3.24 16.28 -7.87
N LYS A 9 3.71 16.97 -6.83
CA LYS A 9 4.86 17.89 -6.92
C LYS A 9 6.17 17.14 -7.15
N SER A 10 6.27 15.93 -6.61
CA SER A 10 7.37 14.99 -6.86
C SER A 10 7.24 14.24 -8.19
N GLY A 11 6.30 14.65 -9.06
CA GLY A 11 6.17 14.10 -10.40
C GLY A 11 5.50 12.73 -10.47
N PHE A 12 4.63 12.37 -9.52
CA PHE A 12 3.82 11.15 -9.59
C PHE A 12 3.18 10.97 -10.97
N LEU A 13 3.37 9.79 -11.56
CA LEU A 13 2.78 9.38 -12.82
C LEU A 13 1.76 8.27 -12.61
N GLU A 14 2.18 7.17 -11.98
CA GLU A 14 1.36 5.98 -11.80
C GLU A 14 1.76 5.17 -10.56
N TRP A 15 0.84 4.33 -10.09
CA TRP A 15 1.15 3.30 -9.11
C TRP A 15 1.85 2.11 -9.77
N VAL A 16 2.82 1.53 -9.07
CA VAL A 16 3.56 0.35 -9.53
C VAL A 16 3.24 -0.83 -8.63
N PHE A 17 2.77 -1.93 -9.23
CA PHE A 17 2.34 -3.12 -8.52
C PHE A 17 3.25 -4.30 -8.84
N CYS A 18 3.70 -5.00 -7.80
CA CYS A 18 4.34 -6.32 -7.92
C CYS A 18 3.28 -7.44 -7.94
N PRO A 19 3.63 -8.64 -8.45
CA PRO A 19 2.75 -9.80 -8.34
C PRO A 19 2.28 -10.04 -6.89
N GLY A 20 0.98 -10.26 -6.68
CA GLY A 20 0.39 -10.48 -5.35
C GLY A 20 -0.20 -9.25 -4.65
N MET A 21 0.01 -8.03 -5.19
CA MET A 21 -0.51 -6.78 -4.61
C MET A 21 -1.92 -6.42 -5.06
N LEU A 22 -2.36 -6.93 -6.21
CA LEU A 22 -3.65 -6.57 -6.83
C LEU A 22 -4.83 -7.33 -6.22
N PHE A 23 -6.02 -6.75 -6.36
CA PHE A 23 -7.28 -7.39 -6.01
C PHE A 23 -7.43 -8.74 -6.73
N ASN A 24 -8.01 -9.70 -6.03
CA ASN A 24 -8.23 -11.07 -6.47
C ASN A 24 -6.95 -11.85 -6.83
N ASN A 25 -5.76 -11.31 -6.51
CA ASN A 25 -4.52 -12.05 -6.72
C ASN A 25 -4.37 -13.12 -5.64
N GLN A 26 -3.95 -14.33 -6.04
CA GLN A 26 -3.75 -15.44 -5.11
C GLN A 26 -2.33 -15.50 -4.55
N ASN A 27 -1.37 -14.78 -5.13
CA ASN A 27 0.00 -14.74 -4.63
C ASN A 27 0.13 -13.79 -3.43
N LYS A 28 1.04 -14.10 -2.53
CA LYS A 28 1.55 -13.18 -1.50
C LYS A 28 2.74 -12.43 -2.08
N TRP A 29 2.77 -11.13 -1.87
CA TRP A 29 3.91 -10.30 -2.26
C TRP A 29 4.85 -9.99 -1.09
N TRP A 30 4.46 -10.33 0.15
CA TRP A 30 5.25 -10.15 1.37
C TRP A 30 5.84 -11.46 1.90
N GLY A 31 6.76 -11.35 2.86
CA GLY A 31 7.44 -12.48 3.47
C GLY A 31 8.22 -13.29 2.43
N ASN A 32 8.17 -14.61 2.55
CA ASN A 32 8.78 -15.53 1.57
C ASN A 32 7.90 -15.80 0.34
N GLY A 33 6.86 -14.96 0.10
CA GLY A 33 5.89 -15.16 -0.97
C GLY A 33 4.94 -16.34 -0.72
N GLY A 34 4.52 -17.00 -1.81
CA GLY A 34 3.63 -18.17 -1.79
C GLY A 34 2.17 -17.86 -2.12
N ILE A 35 1.30 -18.85 -1.94
CA ILE A 35 -0.12 -18.76 -2.31
C ILE A 35 -0.98 -18.47 -1.06
N ARG A 36 -1.93 -17.56 -1.19
CA ARG A 36 -2.95 -17.26 -0.18
C ARG A 36 -4.04 -18.33 -0.25
N GLN A 37 -4.60 -18.68 0.91
CA GLN A 37 -5.78 -19.56 0.94
C GLN A 37 -7.00 -18.91 0.30
N ARG A 38 -7.12 -17.59 0.39
CA ARG A 38 -8.16 -16.78 -0.26
C ARG A 38 -7.54 -15.66 -1.10
N PRO A 39 -8.12 -15.29 -2.24
CA PRO A 39 -7.63 -14.18 -3.04
C PRO A 39 -7.57 -12.87 -2.24
N HIS A 40 -6.66 -11.98 -2.64
CA HIS A 40 -6.51 -10.69 -1.98
C HIS A 40 -7.78 -9.83 -2.15
N GLU A 41 -8.39 -9.40 -1.04
CA GLU A 41 -9.63 -8.61 -1.06
C GLU A 41 -9.40 -7.09 -1.18
N GLY A 42 -8.13 -6.65 -1.19
CA GLY A 42 -7.75 -5.24 -1.25
C GLY A 42 -6.70 -4.91 -2.30
N LEU A 43 -6.06 -3.75 -2.12
CA LEU A 43 -4.95 -3.27 -2.94
C LEU A 43 -3.81 -2.83 -2.03
N ASP A 44 -2.60 -3.28 -2.35
CA ASP A 44 -1.40 -2.87 -1.64
C ASP A 44 -0.69 -1.75 -2.41
N LEU A 45 -0.60 -0.57 -1.80
CA LEU A 45 0.10 0.59 -2.35
C LEU A 45 1.44 0.76 -1.64
N CYS A 46 2.52 0.44 -2.34
CA CYS A 46 3.89 0.57 -1.81
C CYS A 46 4.82 1.36 -2.72
N PHE A 47 4.57 1.37 -4.02
CA PHE A 47 5.46 1.98 -5.00
C PHE A 47 4.71 2.86 -5.99
N TYR A 48 5.34 3.94 -6.41
CA TYR A 48 4.89 4.76 -7.53
C TYR A 48 6.03 5.05 -8.48
N ARG A 49 5.70 5.30 -9.75
CA ARG A 49 6.64 5.79 -10.74
C ARG A 49 6.46 7.28 -10.92
N ASP A 50 7.55 8.01 -11.02
CA ASP A 50 7.51 9.42 -11.40
C ASP A 50 7.57 9.61 -12.93
N LYS A 51 7.43 10.86 -13.37
CA LYS A 51 7.50 11.27 -14.78
C LYS A 51 8.91 11.11 -15.39
N ALA A 52 9.96 10.97 -14.58
CA ALA A 52 11.30 10.62 -15.05
C ALA A 52 11.47 9.10 -15.23
N GLY A 53 10.44 8.31 -14.89
CA GLY A 53 10.45 6.85 -14.97
C GLY A 53 11.07 6.17 -13.75
N GLN A 54 11.42 6.91 -12.70
CA GLN A 54 12.02 6.36 -11.49
C GLN A 54 10.94 5.79 -10.58
N ASN A 55 11.20 4.60 -10.03
CA ASN A 55 10.35 3.96 -9.04
C ASN A 55 10.72 4.45 -7.63
N HIS A 56 9.71 4.84 -6.87
CA HIS A 56 9.81 5.33 -5.50
C HIS A 56 9.00 4.44 -4.57
N ARG A 57 9.50 4.22 -3.36
CA ARG A 57 8.77 3.54 -2.28
C ARG A 57 8.09 4.57 -1.38
N LEU A 58 6.84 4.34 -1.01
CA LEU A 58 6.16 5.11 0.02
C LEU A 58 6.87 4.92 1.37
N SER A 59 7.10 6.02 2.08
CA SER A 59 7.70 5.98 3.42
C SER A 59 6.65 5.75 4.50
N GLU A 60 7.08 5.35 5.70
CA GLU A 60 6.21 5.25 6.90
C GLU A 60 5.58 6.60 7.31
N LYS A 61 6.12 7.72 6.81
CA LYS A 61 5.56 9.06 7.02
C LYS A 61 4.44 9.41 6.04
N THR A 62 4.11 8.53 5.10
CA THR A 62 3.04 8.75 4.12
C THR A 62 1.69 8.76 4.85
N GLY A 63 1.01 9.90 4.84
CA GLY A 63 -0.32 10.02 5.40
C GLY A 63 -1.36 9.30 4.55
N ILE A 64 -2.29 8.61 5.21
CA ILE A 64 -3.46 7.98 4.58
C ILE A 64 -4.66 8.90 4.84
N PRO A 65 -5.07 9.74 3.86
CA PRO A 65 -6.23 10.60 4.04
C PRO A 65 -7.49 9.74 3.98
N VAL A 66 -8.47 10.13 4.80
CA VAL A 66 -9.83 9.59 4.75
C VAL A 66 -10.44 9.89 3.38
N LEU A 67 -11.09 8.89 2.78
CA LEU A 67 -11.64 8.99 1.42
C LEU A 67 -13.06 9.57 1.39
N TYR A 68 -13.88 9.27 2.40
CA TYR A 68 -15.28 9.67 2.50
C TYR A 68 -15.63 9.99 3.95
N ASP A 69 -16.64 10.83 4.15
CA ASP A 69 -17.20 11.11 5.47
C ASP A 69 -17.76 9.83 6.11
N GLY A 70 -17.64 9.74 7.44
CA GLY A 70 -18.10 8.58 8.20
C GLY A 70 -17.67 8.65 9.65
N GLU A 71 -17.92 7.57 10.38
CA GLU A 71 -17.54 7.42 11.78
C GLU A 71 -16.44 6.37 11.94
N ILE A 72 -15.45 6.66 12.79
CA ILE A 72 -14.43 5.68 13.15
C ILE A 72 -15.02 4.76 14.22
N VAL A 73 -15.35 3.53 13.83
CA VAL A 73 -15.94 2.52 14.73
C VAL A 73 -14.93 1.63 15.45
N GLY A 74 -13.64 1.74 15.10
CA GLY A 74 -12.59 0.93 15.71
C GLY A 74 -11.19 1.40 15.35
N ILE A 75 -10.28 1.33 16.31
CA ILE A 75 -8.84 1.60 16.15
C ILE A 75 -8.10 0.43 16.78
N GLN A 76 -7.19 -0.18 16.03
CA GLN A 76 -6.32 -1.24 16.53
C GLN A 76 -4.87 -0.82 16.38
N THR A 77 -4.10 -0.95 17.45
CA THR A 77 -2.65 -0.77 17.44
C THR A 77 -2.00 -2.14 17.46
N ILE A 78 -1.07 -2.37 16.52
CA ILE A 78 -0.30 -3.61 16.46
C ILE A 78 1.10 -3.28 16.99
N SER A 79 1.58 -4.01 18.00
CA SER A 79 2.97 -3.94 18.43
C SER A 79 3.78 -5.01 17.71
N TRP A 80 5.00 -4.65 17.30
CA TRP A 80 5.91 -5.55 16.60
C TRP A 80 6.37 -6.74 17.46
N GLU A 81 6.19 -6.65 18.78
CA GLU A 81 6.51 -7.73 19.74
C GLU A 81 5.58 -8.94 19.61
N ASN A 82 4.39 -8.77 19.00
CA ASN A 82 3.39 -9.82 18.85
C ASN A 82 3.35 -10.47 17.45
N LEU A 83 4.30 -10.12 16.58
CA LEU A 83 4.46 -10.72 15.25
C LEU A 83 5.74 -11.56 15.22
N SER A 84 5.70 -12.75 15.83
CA SER A 84 6.65 -13.80 15.50
C SER A 84 6.32 -14.33 14.10
N LEU A 85 7.12 -13.91 13.12
CA LEU A 85 7.17 -14.52 11.78
C LEU A 85 7.72 -15.95 11.84
#